data_AF-A0A1I8AZE5-F1
#
_entry.id   AF-A0A1I8AZE5-F1
#
_cell.length_a   1.000
_cell.length_b   1.000
_cell.length_c   1.000
_cell.angle_alpha   90.00
_cell.angle_beta   90.00
_cell.angle_gamma   90.00
#
_symmetry.space_group_name_H-M   'P 1'
#
loop_
_entity.id
_entity.type
_entity.pdbx_description
1 polymer ?
#
loop_
_entity_poly.entity_id
_entity_poly.type
_entity_poly.pdbx_seq_one_letter_code
_entity_poly.pdbx_strand_id
1 'polypeptide(L)'
;MSKATLKAVDSLANACIGVAAKEIKSKYASDYYEEYEKLMNYHYKNRKRREATEPEPTYEKIFSKKDSTKSIIFNKVEKLKERQLPYWRHLDNAKMELLDRGLGPRNIIEEQIEWTKNGKMWPYPIDNEYLLGEEEKVSFVDHVFLGAELSKHKLPRSEAIDHYMELVLTGLSKNPYMSVEKKREHIQWFVDYFKNAAEGKYKELL
;
A
#
# COMPACT_ATOMS: atom_id res chain seq x y z
N MET A 1 -15.83 -55.06 1.67
CA MET A 1 -14.83 -54.35 2.49
C MET A 1 -15.56 -53.47 3.50
N SER A 2 -15.09 -53.34 4.74
CA SER A 2 -15.79 -52.54 5.75
C SER A 2 -15.64 -51.04 5.46
N LYS A 3 -16.63 -50.22 5.81
CA LYS A 3 -16.56 -48.76 5.62
C LYS A 3 -15.35 -48.13 6.34
N ALA A 4 -14.89 -48.75 7.44
CA ALA A 4 -13.72 -48.30 8.18
C ALA A 4 -12.41 -48.54 7.40
N THR A 5 -12.29 -49.66 6.67
CA THR A 5 -11.09 -49.94 5.88
C THR A 5 -10.97 -49.01 4.68
N LEU A 6 -12.08 -48.65 4.03
CA LEU A 6 -12.07 -47.70 2.90
C LEU A 6 -11.64 -46.30 3.33
N LYS A 7 -12.16 -45.80 4.47
CA LYS A 7 -11.82 -44.48 5.00
C LYS A 7 -10.35 -44.36 5.42
N ALA A 8 -9.75 -45.45 5.90
CA ALA A 8 -8.32 -45.50 6.25
C ALA A 8 -7.43 -45.47 5.00
N VAL A 9 -7.84 -46.16 3.91
CA VAL A 9 -7.11 -46.16 2.63
C VAL A 9 -7.17 -44.78 1.99
N ASP A 10 -8.34 -44.12 2.00
CA ASP A 10 -8.49 -42.74 1.48
C ASP A 10 -7.68 -41.72 2.30
N SER A 11 -7.60 -41.90 3.62
CA SER A 11 -6.77 -41.06 4.49
C SER A 11 -5.27 -41.21 4.20
N LEU A 12 -4.81 -42.44 3.97
CA LEU A 12 -3.41 -42.72 3.62
C LEU A 12 -3.07 -42.21 2.22
N ALA A 13 -3.99 -42.37 1.26
CA ALA A 13 -3.82 -41.84 -0.09
C ALA A 13 -3.69 -40.30 -0.07
N ASN A 14 -4.56 -39.61 0.68
CA ASN A 14 -4.50 -38.15 0.82
C ASN A 14 -3.23 -37.67 1.56
N ALA A 15 -2.75 -38.43 2.54
CA ALA A 15 -1.49 -38.12 3.21
C ALA A 15 -0.28 -38.25 2.27
N CYS A 16 -0.22 -39.32 1.46
CA CYS A 16 0.82 -39.52 0.46
C CYS A 16 0.81 -38.42 -0.63
N ILE A 17 -0.38 -38.01 -1.10
CA ILE A 17 -0.53 -36.90 -2.05
C ILE A 17 -0.06 -35.58 -1.44
N GLY A 18 -0.35 -35.33 -0.15
CA GLY A 18 0.10 -34.13 0.56
C GLY A 18 1.62 -34.05 0.73
N VAL A 19 2.29 -35.17 0.98
CA VAL A 19 3.77 -35.24 1.08
C VAL A 19 4.40 -35.02 -0.30
N ALA A 20 3.89 -35.69 -1.34
CA ALA A 20 4.36 -35.49 -2.71
C ALA A 20 4.19 -34.03 -3.18
N ALA A 21 3.06 -33.39 -2.87
CA ALA A 21 2.82 -31.99 -3.20
C ALA A 21 3.78 -31.03 -2.47
N LYS A 22 4.19 -31.34 -1.23
CA LYS A 22 5.20 -30.57 -0.49
C LYS A 22 6.60 -30.72 -1.11
N GLU A 23 6.99 -31.94 -1.45
CA GLU A 23 8.28 -32.20 -2.12
C GLU A 23 8.35 -31.54 -3.48
N ILE A 24 7.28 -31.65 -4.27
CA ILE A 24 7.15 -30.97 -5.57
C ILE A 24 7.28 -29.46 -5.40
N LYS A 25 6.55 -28.84 -4.47
CA LYS A 25 6.68 -27.39 -4.19
C LYS A 25 8.09 -27.00 -3.74
N SER A 26 8.76 -27.82 -2.93
CA SER A 26 10.12 -27.55 -2.49
C SER A 26 11.15 -27.64 -3.62
N LYS A 27 10.98 -28.59 -4.55
CA LYS A 27 11.81 -28.73 -5.75
C LYS A 27 11.58 -27.60 -6.73
N TYR A 28 10.32 -27.24 -7.01
CA TYR A 28 10.01 -26.07 -7.83
C TYR A 28 10.58 -24.78 -7.22
N ALA A 29 10.59 -24.65 -5.89
CA ALA A 29 11.24 -23.52 -5.23
C ALA A 29 12.77 -23.57 -5.37
N SER A 30 13.42 -24.72 -5.18
CA SER A 30 14.88 -24.83 -5.34
C SER A 30 15.33 -24.59 -6.78
N ASP A 31 14.62 -25.17 -7.75
CA ASP A 31 14.91 -25.06 -9.17
C ASP A 31 14.78 -23.60 -9.63
N TYR A 32 13.75 -22.89 -9.13
CA TYR A 32 13.56 -21.46 -9.37
C TYR A 32 14.73 -20.62 -8.81
N TYR A 33 15.17 -20.89 -7.58
CA TYR A 33 16.29 -20.17 -6.98
C TYR A 33 17.63 -20.49 -7.67
N GLU A 34 17.88 -21.74 -8.07
CA GLU A 34 19.08 -22.10 -8.83
C GLU A 34 19.13 -21.43 -10.21
N GLU A 35 18.01 -21.38 -10.92
CA GLU A 35 17.91 -20.73 -12.23
C GLU A 35 18.11 -19.21 -12.09
N TYR A 36 17.54 -18.62 -11.04
CA TYR A 36 17.76 -17.21 -10.70
C TYR A 36 19.23 -16.92 -10.37
N GLU A 37 19.90 -17.76 -9.57
CA GLU A 37 21.33 -17.61 -9.27
C GLU A 37 22.21 -17.72 -10.53
N LYS A 38 21.89 -18.66 -11.44
CA LYS A 38 22.61 -18.81 -12.72
C LYS A 38 22.45 -17.56 -13.58
N LEU A 39 21.22 -17.02 -13.70
CA LEU A 39 20.95 -15.78 -14.43
C LEU A 39 21.66 -14.59 -13.81
N MET A 40 21.59 -14.42 -12.48
CA MET A 40 22.25 -13.33 -11.77
C MET A 40 23.78 -13.39 -11.90
N ASN A 41 24.38 -14.58 -11.81
CA ASN A 41 25.81 -14.76 -12.04
C ASN A 41 26.23 -14.49 -13.49
N TYR A 42 25.40 -14.88 -14.45
CA TYR A 42 25.62 -14.58 -15.87
C TYR A 42 25.60 -13.07 -16.11
N HIS A 43 24.59 -12.36 -15.58
CA HIS A 43 24.51 -10.91 -15.70
C HIS A 43 25.63 -10.19 -14.98
N TYR A 44 26.04 -10.66 -13.79
CA TYR A 44 27.16 -10.08 -13.04
C TYR A 44 28.49 -10.22 -13.80
N LYS A 45 28.79 -11.42 -14.33
CA LYS A 45 30.02 -11.67 -15.11
C LYS A 45 30.05 -10.91 -16.43
N ASN A 46 28.90 -10.70 -17.07
CA ASN A 46 28.79 -10.06 -18.38
C ASN A 46 28.40 -8.58 -18.31
N ARG A 47 28.35 -7.98 -17.10
CA ARG A 47 28.02 -6.57 -16.92
C ARG A 47 29.18 -5.72 -17.43
N LYS A 48 29.09 -5.28 -18.68
CA LYS A 48 29.92 -4.18 -19.16
C LYS A 48 29.57 -2.95 -18.33
N ARG A 49 30.52 -2.48 -17.52
CA ARG A 49 30.40 -1.17 -16.86
C ARG A 49 30.18 -0.17 -18.00
N ARG A 50 29.07 0.56 -17.98
CA ARG A 50 28.96 1.73 -18.86
C ARG A 50 30.09 2.67 -18.43
N GLU A 51 31.06 2.87 -19.31
CA GLU A 51 32.09 3.88 -19.09
C GLU A 51 31.36 5.21 -18.95
N ALA A 52 31.75 6.01 -17.96
CA ALA A 52 31.27 7.38 -17.89
C ALA A 52 31.73 8.07 -19.18
N THR A 53 30.80 8.33 -20.10
CA THR A 53 31.10 9.13 -21.29
C THR A 53 31.37 10.53 -20.77
N GLU A 54 32.64 10.88 -20.59
CA GLU A 54 33.01 12.28 -20.46
C GLU A 54 32.54 12.96 -21.76
N PRO A 55 31.86 14.11 -21.69
CA PRO A 55 31.48 14.83 -22.89
C PRO A 55 32.75 15.10 -23.68
N GLU A 56 32.81 14.66 -24.95
CA GLU A 56 34.01 14.88 -25.75
C GLU A 56 34.41 16.37 -25.70
N PRO A 57 35.70 16.69 -25.50
CA PRO A 57 36.18 18.08 -25.37
C PRO A 57 36.04 18.88 -26.67
N THR A 58 35.49 18.26 -27.72
CA THR A 58 35.25 18.79 -29.07
C THR A 58 34.09 19.78 -29.13
N TYR A 59 33.86 20.54 -28.07
CA TYR A 59 33.07 21.76 -28.16
C TYR A 59 33.98 22.95 -27.88
N GLU A 60 34.10 23.85 -28.85
CA GLU A 60 34.71 25.15 -28.58
C GLU A 60 33.92 25.82 -27.47
N LYS A 61 34.59 26.20 -26.38
CA LYS A 61 33.97 27.00 -25.33
C LYS A 61 33.70 28.40 -25.88
N ILE A 62 32.53 28.57 -26.50
CA ILE A 62 32.08 29.83 -27.12
C ILE A 62 32.17 31.01 -26.12
N PHE A 63 32.08 30.71 -24.82
CA PHE A 63 32.14 31.69 -23.73
C PHE A 63 33.52 31.87 -23.06
N SER A 64 34.56 31.13 -23.44
CA SER A 64 35.90 31.28 -22.82
C SER A 64 36.77 32.35 -23.48
N LYS A 65 36.39 32.83 -24.67
CA LYS A 65 37.07 33.93 -25.35
C LYS A 65 36.85 35.22 -24.56
N LYS A 66 37.88 35.68 -23.86
CA LYS A 66 37.90 36.92 -23.06
C LYS A 66 37.55 38.17 -23.90
N ASP A 67 37.76 38.08 -25.22
CA ASP A 67 37.61 39.20 -26.16
C ASP A 67 36.32 39.18 -26.98
N SER A 68 35.43 38.18 -26.77
CA SER A 68 34.09 38.27 -27.35
C SER A 68 33.36 39.37 -26.59
N THR A 69 32.97 40.44 -27.27
CA THR A 69 32.05 41.46 -26.73
C THR A 69 30.80 40.76 -26.22
N LYS A 70 30.77 40.45 -24.91
CA LYS A 70 29.62 39.82 -24.27
C LYS A 70 28.43 40.72 -24.58
N SER A 71 27.43 40.15 -25.26
CA SER A 71 26.25 40.86 -25.72
C SER A 71 25.68 41.74 -24.60
N ILE A 72 25.72 43.07 -24.79
CA ILE A 72 25.25 44.12 -23.85
C ILE A 72 23.70 44.16 -23.82
N ILE A 73 23.03 43.16 -24.40
CA ILE A 73 21.57 43.14 -24.57
C ILE A 73 20.86 42.80 -23.25
N PHE A 74 21.48 42.01 -22.37
CA PHE A 74 20.86 41.58 -21.11
C PHE A 74 21.55 42.19 -19.88
N ASN A 75 21.23 43.47 -19.60
CA ASN A 75 21.89 44.24 -18.54
C ASN A 75 21.26 44.09 -17.14
N LYS A 76 20.12 43.39 -17.00
CA LYS A 76 19.35 43.30 -15.73
C LYS A 76 18.75 41.91 -15.51
N VAL A 77 19.60 40.95 -15.15
CA VAL A 77 19.21 39.55 -14.89
C VAL A 77 18.23 39.44 -13.71
N GLU A 78 18.39 40.27 -12.68
CA GLU A 78 17.56 40.28 -11.46
C GLU A 78 16.09 40.62 -11.70
N LYS A 79 15.74 41.21 -12.85
CA LYS A 79 14.35 41.57 -13.19
C LYS A 79 13.64 40.49 -14.01
N LEU A 80 14.32 39.40 -14.35
CA LEU A 80 13.74 38.32 -15.13
C LEU A 80 12.88 37.44 -14.22
N LYS A 81 11.56 37.61 -14.30
CA LYS A 81 10.62 36.64 -13.74
C LYS A 81 10.45 35.50 -14.76
N GLU A 82 10.65 34.26 -14.32
CA GLU A 82 10.29 33.08 -15.11
C GLU A 82 8.78 33.10 -15.38
N ARG A 83 8.39 33.53 -16.58
CA ARG A 83 7.02 33.38 -17.10
C ARG A 83 6.97 32.13 -17.97
N GLN A 84 7.00 30.96 -17.34
CA GLN A 84 6.73 29.70 -18.02
C GLN A 84 5.37 29.16 -17.57
N LEU A 85 4.61 28.58 -18.51
CA LEU A 85 3.40 27.85 -18.13
C LEU A 85 3.82 26.64 -17.29
N PRO A 86 3.05 26.27 -16.25
CA PRO A 86 3.39 25.14 -15.36
C PRO A 86 3.62 23.83 -16.12
N TYR A 87 2.88 23.62 -17.21
CA TYR A 87 3.00 22.46 -18.07
C TYR A 87 4.38 22.35 -18.74
N TRP A 88 4.88 23.43 -19.36
CA TRP A 88 6.19 23.45 -19.99
C TRP A 88 7.31 23.29 -18.97
N ARG A 89 7.16 23.91 -17.79
CA ARG A 89 8.10 23.73 -16.68
C ARG A 89 8.15 22.27 -16.22
N HIS A 90 7.01 21.60 -16.14
CA HIS A 90 6.95 20.18 -15.80
C HIS A 90 7.66 19.31 -16.85
N LEU A 91 7.44 19.57 -18.14
CA LEU A 91 8.12 18.85 -19.24
C LEU A 91 9.63 19.09 -19.23
N ASP A 92 10.07 20.32 -18.99
CA ASP A 92 11.49 20.65 -18.88
C ASP A 92 12.11 19.92 -17.68
N ASN A 93 11.46 19.94 -16.52
CA ASN A 93 11.92 19.21 -15.33
C ASN A 93 11.99 17.69 -15.58
N ALA A 94 10.98 17.11 -16.22
CA ALA A 94 10.96 15.69 -16.55
C ALA A 94 12.09 15.32 -17.54
N LYS A 95 12.36 16.18 -18.52
CA LYS A 95 13.49 16.03 -19.43
C LYS A 95 14.82 16.09 -18.68
N MET A 96 14.99 17.03 -17.75
CA MET A 96 16.21 17.13 -16.93
C MET A 96 16.40 15.88 -16.06
N GLU A 97 15.33 15.39 -15.43
CA GLU A 97 15.35 14.16 -14.61
C GLU A 97 15.75 12.93 -15.44
N LEU A 98 15.25 12.81 -16.68
CA LEU A 98 15.61 11.73 -17.59
C LEU A 98 17.07 11.82 -18.03
N LEU A 99 17.59 13.02 -18.27
CA LEU A 99 19.00 13.22 -18.62
C LEU A 99 19.94 12.90 -17.45
N ASP A 100 19.56 13.25 -16.22
CA ASP A 100 20.35 12.98 -15.01
C ASP A 100 20.38 11.47 -14.67
N ARG A 101 19.20 10.84 -14.61
CA ARG A 101 19.08 9.40 -14.31
C ARG A 101 19.57 8.52 -15.46
N GLY A 102 19.38 8.95 -16.70
CA GLY A 102 19.60 8.15 -17.91
C GLY A 102 18.40 7.27 -18.26
N LEU A 103 18.56 6.36 -19.23
CA LEU A 103 17.46 5.50 -19.73
C LEU A 103 17.08 4.32 -18.80
N GLY A 104 17.37 4.41 -17.49
CA GLY A 104 16.96 3.41 -16.50
C GLY A 104 17.97 3.24 -15.35
N PRO A 105 17.63 2.41 -14.35
CA PRO A 105 18.44 2.21 -13.16
C PRO A 105 19.80 1.62 -13.55
N ARG A 106 20.86 2.23 -13.02
CA ARG A 106 22.25 1.82 -13.27
C ARG A 106 22.61 0.62 -12.43
N ASN A 107 21.97 0.42 -11.27
CA ASN A 107 22.25 -0.64 -10.31
C ASN A 107 20.99 -1.26 -9.69
N ILE A 108 21.14 -2.46 -9.12
CA ILE A 108 20.05 -3.20 -8.46
C ILE A 108 19.48 -2.40 -7.27
N ILE A 109 20.35 -1.73 -6.50
CA ILE A 109 19.89 -0.89 -5.38
C ILE A 109 19.03 0.29 -5.89
N GLU A 110 19.38 0.86 -7.04
CA GLU A 110 18.59 1.94 -7.65
C GLU A 110 17.24 1.43 -8.13
N GLU A 111 17.20 0.24 -8.72
CA GLU A 111 15.96 -0.44 -9.09
C GLU A 111 15.07 -0.74 -7.86
N GLN A 112 15.66 -1.19 -6.75
CA GLN A 112 14.94 -1.39 -5.49
C GLN A 112 14.39 -0.06 -4.93
N ILE A 113 15.15 1.03 -5.02
CA ILE A 113 14.69 2.37 -4.64
C ILE A 113 13.51 2.78 -5.52
N GLU A 114 13.59 2.57 -6.84
CA GLU A 114 12.49 2.85 -7.76
C GLU A 114 11.25 2.00 -7.45
N TRP A 115 11.42 0.71 -7.16
CA TRP A 115 10.31 -0.17 -6.78
C TRP A 115 9.66 0.23 -5.46
N THR A 116 10.47 0.67 -4.50
CA THR A 116 9.97 1.19 -3.22
C THR A 116 9.20 2.49 -3.42
N LYS A 117 9.72 3.44 -4.22
CA LYS A 117 9.02 4.69 -4.58
C LYS A 117 7.72 4.44 -5.33
N ASN A 118 7.71 3.43 -6.21
CA ASN A 118 6.53 3.03 -6.97
C ASN A 118 5.54 2.18 -6.15
N GLY A 119 5.84 1.84 -4.89
CA GLY A 119 5.01 0.98 -4.04
C GLY A 119 4.97 -0.50 -4.46
N LYS A 120 5.87 -0.95 -5.34
CA LYS A 120 6.03 -2.36 -5.73
C LYS A 120 6.74 -3.18 -4.65
N MET A 121 7.67 -2.54 -3.93
CA MET A 121 8.40 -3.13 -2.81
C MET A 121 7.90 -2.52 -1.49
N TRP A 122 7.93 -3.32 -0.42
CA TRP A 122 7.59 -2.86 0.92
C TRP A 122 8.69 -1.93 1.46
N PRO A 123 8.32 -0.85 2.18
CA PRO A 123 9.30 -0.03 2.87
C PRO A 123 9.91 -0.81 4.04
N TYR A 124 11.15 -0.45 4.37
CA TYR A 124 11.86 -1.00 5.52
C TYR A 124 12.06 0.08 6.59
N PRO A 125 11.99 -0.29 7.89
CA PRO A 125 11.71 -1.63 8.43
C PRO A 125 10.27 -2.09 8.14
N ILE A 126 10.08 -3.42 8.04
CA ILE A 126 8.77 -4.01 7.74
C ILE A 126 7.81 -3.70 8.89
N ASP A 127 6.73 -2.99 8.57
CA ASP A 127 5.61 -2.72 9.47
C ASP A 127 4.40 -3.54 9.02
N ASN A 128 3.80 -4.29 9.95
CA ASN A 128 2.62 -5.11 9.69
C ASN A 128 1.35 -4.25 9.51
N GLU A 129 1.37 -3.02 10.01
CA GLU A 129 0.26 -2.06 9.92
C GLU A 129 0.42 -1.12 8.72
N TYR A 130 1.40 -1.37 7.84
CA TYR A 130 1.60 -0.57 6.64
C TYR A 130 0.35 -0.58 5.74
N LEU A 131 -0.14 0.62 5.39
CA LEU A 131 -1.36 0.83 4.60
C LEU A 131 -2.65 0.35 5.30
N LEU A 132 -2.73 0.45 6.62
CA LEU A 132 -3.98 0.22 7.38
C LEU A 132 -5.13 1.16 6.95
N GLY A 133 -4.82 2.25 6.26
CA GLY A 133 -5.79 3.14 5.62
C GLY A 133 -6.22 4.27 6.54
N GLU A 134 -7.52 4.51 6.64
CA GLU A 134 -8.06 5.62 7.44
C GLU A 134 -8.04 5.33 8.95
N GLU A 135 -8.09 4.05 9.33
CA GLU A 135 -8.08 3.60 10.73
C GLU A 135 -6.75 3.89 11.45
N GLU A 136 -5.64 4.08 10.72
CA GLU A 136 -4.35 4.47 11.31
C GLU A 136 -4.44 5.81 12.07
N LYS A 137 -5.35 6.70 11.62
CA LYS A 137 -5.55 8.02 12.23
C LYS A 137 -6.51 7.99 13.41
N VAL A 138 -7.19 6.88 13.63
CA VAL A 138 -8.27 6.78 14.61
C VAL A 138 -7.70 6.36 15.96
N SER A 139 -8.15 7.03 17.02
CA SER A 139 -7.70 6.70 18.38
C SER A 139 -8.42 5.47 18.91
N PHE A 140 -7.76 4.71 19.79
CA PHE A 140 -8.38 3.59 20.51
C PHE A 140 -9.62 4.04 21.31
N VAL A 141 -9.66 5.30 21.75
CA VAL A 141 -10.78 5.89 22.50
C VAL A 141 -12.08 5.74 21.71
N ASP A 142 -12.05 5.93 20.40
CA ASP A 142 -13.22 5.85 19.54
C ASP A 142 -13.69 4.41 19.32
N HIS A 143 -12.79 3.42 19.37
CA HIS A 143 -13.17 2.00 19.29
C HIS A 143 -13.71 1.43 20.60
N VAL A 144 -13.25 1.94 21.74
CA VAL A 144 -13.57 1.40 23.08
C VAL A 144 -14.77 2.13 23.70
N PHE A 145 -14.80 3.47 23.64
CA PHE A 145 -15.80 4.28 24.34
C PHE A 145 -16.98 4.66 23.42
N LEU A 146 -17.77 3.65 23.05
CA LEU A 146 -18.92 3.81 22.16
C LEU A 146 -20.16 4.41 22.86
N GLY A 147 -20.15 4.54 24.19
CA GLY A 147 -21.29 5.08 24.96
C GLY A 147 -21.64 6.54 24.64
N ALA A 148 -20.68 7.31 24.15
CA ALA A 148 -20.90 8.68 23.71
C ALA A 148 -21.84 8.76 22.50
N GLU A 149 -21.75 7.82 21.55
CA GLU A 149 -22.66 7.74 20.40
C GLU A 149 -24.06 7.33 20.81
N LEU A 150 -24.19 6.35 21.72
CA LEU A 150 -25.49 5.92 22.24
C LEU A 150 -26.24 7.09 22.90
N SER A 151 -25.52 7.93 23.65
CA SER A 151 -26.10 9.08 24.36
C SER A 151 -26.71 10.14 23.42
N LYS A 152 -26.25 10.22 22.16
CA LYS A 152 -26.82 11.13 21.15
C LYS A 152 -28.20 10.66 20.68
N HIS A 153 -28.44 9.36 20.71
CA HIS A 153 -29.69 8.77 20.25
C HIS A 153 -30.65 8.61 21.43
N LYS A 154 -31.83 9.24 21.35
CA LYS A 154 -32.88 9.09 22.36
C LYS A 154 -33.56 7.72 22.19
N LEU A 155 -33.09 6.70 22.91
CA LEU A 155 -33.78 5.41 23.00
C LEU A 155 -34.99 5.49 23.96
N PRO A 156 -36.02 4.65 23.75
CA PRO A 156 -37.11 4.50 24.71
C PRO A 156 -36.54 3.99 26.04
N ARG A 157 -36.89 4.66 27.15
CA ARG A 157 -36.34 4.41 28.47
C ARG A 157 -36.90 3.09 29.03
N SER A 158 -36.16 2.00 28.82
CA SER A 158 -36.49 0.65 29.29
C SER A 158 -35.21 -0.02 29.77
N GLU A 159 -35.17 -0.45 31.04
CA GLU A 159 -33.99 -1.06 31.67
C GLU A 159 -33.46 -2.27 30.90
N ALA A 160 -34.36 -3.06 30.29
CA ALA A 160 -33.98 -4.23 29.51
C ALA A 160 -33.25 -3.86 28.21
N ILE A 161 -33.64 -2.76 27.56
CA ILE A 161 -32.99 -2.27 26.33
C ILE A 161 -31.63 -1.70 26.67
N ASP A 162 -31.51 -0.97 27.78
CA ASP A 162 -30.26 -0.38 28.23
C ASP A 162 -29.21 -1.46 28.54
N HIS A 163 -29.57 -2.50 29.30
CA HIS A 163 -28.68 -3.64 29.55
C HIS A 163 -28.30 -4.40 28.27
N TYR A 164 -29.23 -4.58 27.34
CA TYR A 164 -28.93 -5.21 26.06
C TYR A 164 -27.92 -4.37 25.26
N MET A 165 -28.13 -3.06 25.18
CA MET A 165 -27.22 -2.16 24.48
C MET A 165 -25.85 -2.12 25.13
N GLU A 166 -25.74 -2.20 26.46
CA GLU A 166 -24.45 -2.32 27.16
C GLU A 166 -23.69 -3.58 26.71
N LEU A 167 -24.36 -4.72 26.56
CA LEU A 167 -23.76 -5.95 26.03
C LEU A 167 -23.31 -5.80 24.56
N VAL A 168 -24.11 -5.13 23.74
CA VAL A 168 -23.74 -4.84 22.34
C VAL A 168 -22.50 -3.95 22.29
N LEU A 169 -22.47 -2.87 23.06
CA LEU A 169 -21.34 -1.94 23.10
C LEU A 169 -20.07 -2.62 23.61
N THR A 170 -20.16 -3.42 24.67
CA THR A 170 -19.02 -4.19 25.19
C THR A 170 -18.53 -5.23 24.17
N GLY A 171 -19.43 -5.87 23.40
CA GLY A 171 -19.08 -6.74 22.29
C GLY A 171 -18.34 -6.01 21.16
N LEU A 172 -18.87 -4.86 20.73
CA LEU A 172 -18.24 -4.03 19.69
C LEU A 172 -16.89 -3.47 20.12
N SER A 173 -16.72 -3.11 21.40
CA SER A 173 -15.46 -2.59 21.94
C SER A 173 -14.31 -3.60 21.84
N LYS A 174 -14.63 -4.89 21.99
CA LYS A 174 -13.65 -5.99 21.96
C LYS A 174 -13.32 -6.49 20.55
N ASN A 175 -13.98 -5.95 19.52
CA ASN A 175 -13.78 -6.38 18.14
C ASN A 175 -12.65 -5.57 17.46
N PRO A 176 -11.52 -6.21 17.09
CA PRO A 176 -10.42 -5.55 16.37
C PRO A 176 -10.61 -5.53 14.84
N TYR A 177 -11.54 -6.32 14.29
CA TYR A 177 -11.70 -6.51 12.84
C TYR A 177 -12.69 -5.52 12.20
N MET A 178 -13.24 -4.58 12.97
CA MET A 178 -14.29 -3.67 12.55
C MET A 178 -13.86 -2.22 12.74
N SER A 179 -14.00 -1.42 11.67
CA SER A 179 -13.75 0.02 11.69
C SER A 179 -14.70 0.74 12.65
N VAL A 180 -14.30 1.93 13.12
CA VAL A 180 -15.19 2.76 13.95
C VAL A 180 -16.48 3.11 13.22
N GLU A 181 -16.40 3.39 11.93
CA GLU A 181 -17.57 3.72 11.12
C GLU A 181 -18.60 2.59 11.11
N LYS A 182 -18.15 1.35 10.86
CA LYS A 182 -19.02 0.17 10.91
C LYS A 182 -19.62 -0.04 12.29
N LYS A 183 -18.86 0.19 13.37
CA LYS A 183 -19.39 0.12 14.75
C LYS A 183 -20.51 1.15 14.96
N ARG A 184 -20.35 2.38 14.45
CA ARG A 184 -21.39 3.42 14.51
C ARG A 184 -22.63 3.04 13.71
N GLU A 185 -22.46 2.50 12.50
CA GLU A 185 -23.56 1.99 11.67
C GLU A 185 -24.35 0.89 12.39
N HIS A 186 -23.66 -0.04 13.06
CA HIS A 186 -24.31 -1.07 13.85
C HIS A 186 -25.15 -0.50 15.00
N ILE A 187 -24.63 0.49 15.72
CA ILE A 187 -25.38 1.16 16.80
C ILE A 187 -26.61 1.88 16.22
N GLN A 188 -26.44 2.59 15.10
CA GLN A 188 -27.53 3.29 14.43
C GLN A 188 -28.64 2.34 13.98
N TRP A 189 -28.29 1.18 13.46
CA TRP A 189 -29.24 0.15 13.08
C TRP A 189 -30.13 -0.29 14.26
N PHE A 190 -29.54 -0.52 15.45
CA PHE A 190 -30.30 -0.87 16.65
C PHE A 190 -31.24 0.26 17.09
N VAL A 191 -30.77 1.50 17.05
CA VAL A 191 -31.59 2.68 17.37
C VAL A 191 -32.82 2.74 16.46
N ASP A 192 -32.63 2.57 15.16
CA ASP A 192 -33.72 2.63 14.18
C ASP A 192 -34.67 1.43 14.31
N TYR A 193 -34.14 0.24 14.61
CA TYR A 193 -34.94 -0.94 14.91
C TYR A 193 -35.87 -0.71 16.12
N PHE A 194 -35.34 -0.22 17.24
CA PHE A 194 -36.14 0.02 18.44
C PHE A 194 -37.16 1.16 18.26
N LYS A 195 -36.84 2.20 17.49
CA LYS A 195 -37.81 3.24 17.12
C LYS A 195 -38.96 2.68 16.29
N ASN A 196 -38.66 1.92 15.23
CA ASN A 196 -39.69 1.31 14.39
C ASN A 196 -40.54 0.29 15.16
N ALA A 197 -39.94 -0.44 16.10
CA ALA A 197 -40.66 -1.35 17.00
C ALA A 197 -41.58 -0.60 17.98
N ALA A 198 -41.14 0.52 18.54
CA ALA A 198 -41.95 1.37 19.40
C ALA A 198 -43.12 2.02 18.64
N GLU A 199 -42.91 2.42 17.38
CA GLU A 199 -43.95 2.94 16.49
C GLU A 199 -44.97 1.88 16.02
N GLY A 200 -44.74 0.59 16.34
CA GLY A 200 -45.68 -0.48 16.01
C GLY A 200 -45.70 -0.89 14.54
N LYS A 201 -44.77 -0.39 13.70
CA LYS A 201 -44.69 -0.74 12.26
C LYS A 201 -44.56 -2.24 12.01
N TYR A 202 -44.00 -2.99 12.96
CA TYR A 202 -43.84 -4.45 12.85
C TYR A 202 -45.02 -5.25 13.42
N LYS A 203 -46.01 -4.60 14.04
CA LYS A 203 -47.22 -5.28 14.54
C LYS A 203 -48.21 -5.64 13.42
N GLU A 204 -48.11 -5.00 12.26
CA GLU A 204 -48.97 -5.29 11.10
C GLU A 204 -48.43 -6.44 10.21
N LEU A 205 -47.21 -6.92 10.48
CA LEU A 205 -46.52 -7.97 9.71
C LEU A 205 -46.51 -9.35 10.39
N LEU A 206 -47.17 -9.47 11.54
CA LEU A 206 -47.38 -10.71 12.31
C LEU A 206 -48.88 -10.99 12.44
#